data_AF-A0ABD3AI46-F1
#
_entry.id   AF-A0ABD3AI46-F1
#
_cell.length_a   1.000
_cell.length_b   1.000
_cell.length_c   1.000
_cell.angle_alpha   90.00
_cell.angle_beta   90.00
_cell.angle_gamma   90.00
#
_symmetry.space_group_name_H-M   'P 1'
#
loop_
_entity.id
_entity.type
_entity.pdbx_description
1 polymer ?
#
loop_
_entity_poly.entity_id
_entity_poly.type
_entity_poly.pdbx_seq_one_letter_code
_entity_poly.pdbx_strand_id
1 'polypeptide(L)' 'MVLCCIIYRTFIEKNYKDLKKLNPKLPILVREATNTEPQLWARYDYGVERGIRLEGMTEDQISKALEDLGKVGAALKS' A
#
# COMPACT_ATOMS: atom_id res chain seq x y z
N MET A 1 -2.37 6.33 -0.48
CA MET A 1 -2.35 4.86 -0.36
C MET A 1 -3.04 4.48 0.94
N VAL A 2 -4.04 3.59 0.95
CA VAL A 2 -4.73 3.13 2.16
C VAL A 2 -4.47 1.64 2.35
N LEU A 3 -3.76 1.27 3.41
CA LEU A 3 -3.63 -0.13 3.81
C LEU A 3 -4.61 -0.39 4.96
N CYS A 4 -5.51 -1.36 4.77
CA CYS A 4 -6.47 -1.76 5.77
C CYS A 4 -6.15 -3.17 6.28
N CYS A 5 -5.42 -3.34 7.39
CA CYS A 5 -5.17 -4.68 7.97
C CYS A 5 -4.52 -4.65 9.38
N ILE A 6 -5.02 -5.49 10.29
CA ILE A 6 -4.37 -5.80 11.58
C ILE A 6 -3.31 -6.92 11.49
N ILE A 7 -3.45 -7.84 10.52
CA ILE A 7 -2.59 -9.02 10.33
C ILE A 7 -1.19 -8.61 9.84
N TYR A 8 -1.11 -7.54 9.05
CA TYR A 8 0.14 -6.98 8.52
C TYR A 8 0.72 -5.84 9.36
N ARG A 9 0.32 -5.74 10.64
CA ARG A 9 0.80 -4.70 11.55
C ARG A 9 2.33 -4.73 11.71
N THR A 10 2.91 -5.91 11.91
CA THR A 10 4.37 -6.08 12.05
C THR A 10 5.12 -5.66 10.80
N PHE A 11 4.57 -5.95 9.61
CA PHE A 11 5.13 -5.55 8.32
C PHE A 11 5.12 -4.02 8.17
N ILE A 12 4.01 -3.38 8.53
CA ILE A 12 3.89 -1.92 8.54
C ILE A 12 4.90 -1.29 9.50
N GLU A 13 4.97 -1.76 10.75
CA GLU A 13 5.87 -1.17 11.75
C GLU A 13 7.35 -1.21 11.33
N LYS A 14 7.78 -2.29 10.67
CA LYS A 14 9.14 -2.44 10.15
C LYS A 14 9.40 -1.56 8.92
N ASN A 15 8.53 -1.60 7.91
CA ASN A 15 8.82 -1.02 6.61
C ASN A 15 8.33 0.44 6.44
N TYR A 16 7.34 0.88 7.22
CA TYR A 16 6.70 2.18 7.04
C TYR A 16 7.67 3.36 7.20
N LYS A 17 8.64 3.26 8.13
CA LYS A 17 9.63 4.31 8.35
C LYS A 17 10.48 4.55 7.11
N ASP A 18 10.98 3.48 6.49
CA ASP A 18 11.82 3.57 5.30
C ASP A 18 11.03 4.01 4.07
N LEU A 19 9.82 3.47 3.89
CA LEU A 19 8.90 3.90 2.82
C LEU A 19 8.57 5.39 2.88
N LYS A 20 8.36 5.94 4.09
CA LYS A 20 8.06 7.35 4.30
C LYS A 20 9.29 8.25 4.11
N LYS A 21 10.49 7.76 4.47
CA LYS A 21 11.74 8.49 4.21
C LYS A 21 12.05 8.59 2.72
N LEU A 22 11.84 7.51 1.98
CA LEU A 22 12.05 7.48 0.53
C LEU A 22 11.02 8.36 -0.21
N ASN A 23 9.78 8.41 0.29
CA ASN A 23 8.68 9.14 -0.35
C ASN A 23 7.99 10.13 0.60
N PRO A 24 8.66 11.23 1.00
CA PRO A 24 8.13 12.15 2.01
C PRO A 24 6.89 12.93 1.55
N LYS A 25 6.70 13.07 0.23
CA LYS A 25 5.53 13.75 -0.36
C LYS A 25 4.33 12.82 -0.55
N LEU A 26 4.49 11.51 -0.37
CA LEU A 26 3.42 10.53 -0.61
C LEU A 26 2.61 10.30 0.67
N PRO A 27 1.30 10.61 0.69
CA PRO A 27 0.44 10.30 1.82
C PRO A 27 0.16 8.78 1.88
N ILE A 28 0.86 8.09 2.79
CA ILE A 28 0.59 6.70 3.16
C ILE A 28 -0.31 6.69 4.40
N LEU A 29 -1.55 6.26 4.19
CA LEU A 29 -2.58 6.13 5.21
C LEU A 29 -2.67 4.65 5.62
N VAL A 30 -2.57 4.38 6.91
CA VAL A 30 -2.81 3.06 7.48
C VAL A 30 -4.11 3.14 8.26
N ARG A 31 -5.03 2.20 8.00
CA ARG A 31 -6.31 2.08 8.69
C ARG A 31 -6.36 0.70 9.31
N GLU A 32 -6.48 0.61 10.61
CA GLU A 32 -6.66 -0.68 11.28
C GLU A 32 -8.15 -1.02 11.24
N ALA A 33 -8.49 -2.22 10.76
CA ALA A 33 -9.86 -2.75 10.77
C ALA A 33 -9.85 -4.20 11.23
N THR A 34 -10.81 -4.52 12.09
CA THR A 34 -11.02 -5.85 12.65
C THR A 34 -12.17 -6.50 11.87
N ASN A 35 -11.98 -7.71 11.34
CA ASN A 35 -12.94 -8.43 10.48
C ASN A 35 -13.08 -7.90 9.04
N THR A 36 -12.08 -7.21 8.50
CA THR A 36 -12.05 -6.82 7.09
C THR A 36 -10.89 -7.50 6.37
N GLU A 37 -11.14 -7.95 5.14
CA GLU A 37 -10.09 -8.50 4.28
C GLU A 37 -8.96 -7.48 4.10
N PRO A 38 -7.70 -7.92 4.15
CA PRO A 38 -6.59 -7.01 3.98
C PRO A 38 -6.56 -6.44 2.57
N GLN A 39 -6.62 -5.12 2.45
CA GLN A 39 -6.65 -4.44 1.16
C GLN A 39 -5.66 -3.30 1.10
N LEU A 40 -5.05 -3.15 -0.07
CA LEU A 40 -4.14 -2.08 -0.41
C LEU A 40 -4.74 -1.24 -1.52
N TRP A 41 -4.96 0.04 -1.24
CA TRP A 41 -5.48 1.00 -2.20
C TRP A 41 -4.42 2.03 -2.56
N ALA A 42 -4.22 2.27 -3.85
CA ALA A 42 -3.44 3.38 -4.38
C ALA A 42 -4.36 4.31 -5.17
N ARG A 43 -4.25 5.61 -4.90
CA ARG A 43 -4.94 6.67 -5.63
C ARG A 43 -3.91 7.42 -6.45
N TYR A 44 -4.20 7.58 -7.73
CA TYR A 44 -3.39 8.28 -8.71
C TYR A 44 -4.05 9.59 -9.12
N ASP A 45 -3.38 10.33 -9.99
CA ASP A 45 -3.94 11.52 -10.62
C ASP A 45 -5.22 11.20 -11.39
N TYR A 46 -6.02 12.24 -11.67
CA TYR A 46 -7.34 12.14 -12.32
C TYR A 46 -8.39 11.28 -11.57
N GLY A 47 -8.17 11.03 -10.27
CA GLY A 47 -9.11 10.28 -9.44
C GLY A 47 -9.11 8.77 -9.71
N VAL A 48 -8.09 8.24 -10.39
CA VAL A 48 -7.97 6.80 -10.64
C VAL A 48 -7.54 6.10 -9.36
N GLU A 49 -8.33 5.13 -8.90
CA GLU A 49 -8.04 4.30 -7.73
C GLU A 49 -7.83 2.85 -8.14
N ARG A 50 -6.81 2.20 -7.58
CA ARG A 50 -6.60 0.76 -7.70
C ARG A 50 -6.53 0.11 -6.33
N GLY A 51 -7.34 -0.92 -6.14
CA GLY A 51 -7.35 -1.76 -4.95
C GLY A 51 -6.81 -3.15 -5.27
N ILE A 52 -5.92 -3.66 -4.41
CA ILE A 52 -5.42 -5.02 -4.44
C ILE A 52 -5.81 -5.70 -3.13
N ARG A 53 -6.41 -6.89 -3.23
CA ARG A 53 -6.67 -7.75 -2.07
C ARG A 53 -5.38 -8.48 -1.72
N LEU A 54 -5.00 -8.43 -0.44
CA LEU A 54 -3.77 -9.04 0.08
C LEU A 54 -4.06 -10.35 0.84
N GLU A 55 -5.21 -10.97 0.58
CA GLU A 55 -5.58 -12.23 1.23
C GLU A 55 -4.64 -13.35 0.78
N GLY A 56 -4.07 -14.08 1.74
CA GLY A 56 -3.14 -15.19 1.48
C GLY A 56 -1.76 -14.77 0.94
N MET A 57 -1.46 -13.48 0.87
CA MET A 57 -0.15 -13.00 0.41
C MET A 57 0.90 -13.00 1.53
N THR A 58 2.15 -13.29 1.18
CA THR A 58 3.28 -13.16 2.11
C THR A 58 3.81 -11.71 2.15
N GLU A 59 4.63 -11.38 3.16
CA GLU A 59 5.28 -10.07 3.28
C GLU A 59 6.06 -9.65 2.03
N ASP A 60 6.70 -10.63 1.36
CA ASP A 60 7.48 -10.43 0.14
C ASP A 60 6.57 -10.06 -1.06
N GLN A 61 5.44 -10.78 -1.18
CA GLN A 61 4.43 -10.50 -2.21
C GLN A 61 3.77 -9.14 -2.00
N ILE A 62 3.55 -8.72 -0.75
CA ILE A 62 3.00 -7.40 -0.42
C ILE A 62 3.98 -6.31 -0.83
N SER A 63 5.27 -6.49 -0.54
CA SER A 63 6.32 -5.55 -0.96
C SER A 63 6.33 -5.40 -2.48
N LYS A 64 6.24 -6.52 -3.21
CA LYS A 64 6.18 -6.53 -4.67
C LYS A 64 4.93 -5.84 -5.22
N ALA A 65 3.76 -6.06 -4.60
CA ALA A 65 2.53 -5.36 -4.96
C ALA A 65 2.63 -3.85 -4.72
N LEU A 66 3.31 -3.44 -3.66
CA LEU A 66 3.58 -2.04 -3.34
C LEU A 66 4.46 -1.37 -4.40
N GLU A 67 5.52 -2.06 -4.84
CA GLU A 67 6.37 -1.61 -5.94
C GLU A 67 5.62 -1.53 -7.27
N ASP A 68 4.77 -2.51 -7.57
CA ASP A 68 3.96 -2.52 -8.80
C ASP A 68 3.00 -1.32 -8.85
N LEU A 69 2.30 -1.03 -7.76
CA LEU A 69 1.45 0.16 -7.63
C LEU A 69 2.28 1.45 -7.79
N GLY A 70 3.50 1.48 -7.25
CA GLY A 70 4.42 2.61 -7.46
C GLY A 70 4.77 2.82 -8.94
N LYS A 71 5.06 1.74 -9.68
CA LYS A 71 5.36 1.79 -11.12
C LYS A 71 4.15 2.21 -11.95
N VAL A 72 2.97 1.70 -11.62
CA VAL A 72 1.70 2.11 -12.26
C VAL A 72 1.48 3.61 -12.06
N GLY A 73 1.74 4.14 -10.87
CA GLY A 73 1.65 5.58 -10.60
C GLY A 73 2.66 6.43 -11.37
N ALA A 74 3.87 5.90 -11.62
CA ALA A 74 4.85 6.56 -12.47
C ALA A 74 4.42 6.56 -13.94
N ALA A 75 3.82 5.46 -14.42
CA ALA A 75 3.34 5.34 -15.79
C ALA A 75 2.09 6.19 -16.08
N LEU A 76 1.23 6.42 -15.08
CA LEU A 76 0.01 7.23 -15.21
C LEU A 76 0.26 8.76 -15.18
N LYS A 77 1.51 9.19 -14.92
CA LYS A 77 1.91 10.61 -14.93
C LYS A 77 2.28 11.16 -16.32
N SER A 78 2.14 10.36 -17.38
CA SER A 78 2.40 10.77 -18.77
C SER A 78 1.22 11.50 -19.40
#